data_AF-A0AA41UFE0-F1
#
_entry.id   AF-A0AA41UFE0-F1
#
_cell.length_a   1.000
_cell.length_b   1.000
_cell.length_c   1.000
_cell.angle_alpha   90.00
_cell.angle_beta   90.00
_cell.angle_gamma   90.00
#
_symmetry.space_group_name_H-M   'P 1'
#
loop_
_entity.id
_entity.type
_entity.pdbx_description
1 polymer ?
#
loop_
_entity_poly.entity_id
_entity_poly.type
_entity_poly.pdbx_seq_one_letter_code
_entity_poly.pdbx_strand_id
1 'polypeptide(L)'
;MTLDYLGDKEDGLLEVVLEGGGVREFVIEAIERADELVPTNIEWRIHFTGDLVRSVLELDADEAYTTTRGSNTVAGKTISQSDGSFDVLVSNINFWGVEPSSVDPAIAGPNIVRRVRHSLQHEALHVAIDARAEDTLSLWEAIYGLDPNEDVWTRHLGFMLEDYRIEITLAGREPNPYTKVSTMDSALDHFASERARSYEAGVGNGNLIAGRDAMIGAGVALTRDLVYLAGETNDPRPDLPAAALADWDRFVAPIWAEWVSILRQAKPATEPMTAAEITSIIRQLCVLVSKWLLSVGFKHVHVDGNEQVWWLAGFEW
;
A
#
# COMPACT_ATOMS: atom_id res chain seq x y z
N MET A 1 -20.45 -7.46 -21.95
CA MET A 1 -19.93 -8.47 -22.90
C MET A 1 -18.83 -9.16 -22.13
N THR A 2 -19.11 -10.34 -21.58
CA THR A 2 -18.12 -11.15 -20.86
C THR A 2 -17.15 -11.72 -21.87
N LEU A 3 -15.85 -11.67 -21.57
CA LEU A 3 -14.81 -12.21 -22.43
C LEU A 3 -14.07 -13.25 -21.61
N ASP A 4 -14.49 -14.50 -21.75
CA ASP A 4 -13.84 -15.63 -21.10
C ASP A 4 -12.50 -15.89 -21.81
N TYR A 5 -11.39 -15.65 -21.11
CA TYR A 5 -10.06 -16.05 -21.56
C TYR A 5 -9.67 -17.32 -20.82
N LEU A 6 -9.75 -18.46 -21.51
CA LEU A 6 -9.23 -19.73 -21.02
C LEU A 6 -7.72 -19.77 -21.29
N GLY A 7 -6.94 -19.35 -20.30
CA GLY A 7 -5.51 -19.66 -20.26
C GLY A 7 -5.33 -21.17 -20.05
N ASP A 8 -4.56 -21.82 -20.92
CA ASP A 8 -4.24 -23.25 -20.84
C ASP A 8 -3.35 -23.54 -19.61
N LYS A 9 -3.94 -23.68 -18.42
CA LYS A 9 -3.37 -24.41 -17.29
C LYS A 9 -4.48 -25.17 -16.59
N GLU A 10 -4.39 -26.49 -16.64
CA GLU A 10 -5.46 -27.48 -16.45
C GLU A 10 -6.28 -27.45 -15.14
N ASP A 11 -6.10 -26.50 -14.20
CA ASP A 11 -6.91 -26.46 -12.95
C ASP A 11 -7.24 -25.05 -12.41
N GLY A 12 -6.97 -23.97 -13.15
CA GLY A 12 -7.31 -22.58 -12.76
C GLY A 12 -8.21 -21.89 -13.79
N LEU A 13 -9.38 -21.38 -13.37
CA LEU A 13 -10.26 -20.57 -14.22
C LEU A 13 -9.93 -19.09 -14.02
N LEU A 14 -9.60 -18.38 -15.10
CA LEU A 14 -9.45 -16.93 -15.13
C LEU A 14 -10.69 -16.32 -15.83
N GLU A 15 -11.52 -15.60 -15.07
CA GLU A 15 -12.67 -14.87 -15.61
C GLU A 15 -12.37 -13.37 -15.73
N VAL A 16 -12.57 -12.80 -16.92
CA VAL A 16 -12.40 -11.36 -17.18
C VAL A 16 -13.76 -10.73 -17.48
N VAL A 17 -14.28 -9.95 -16.53
CA VAL A 17 -15.57 -9.27 -16.67
C VAL A 17 -15.35 -7.84 -17.14
N LEU A 18 -15.90 -7.50 -18.31
CA LEU A 18 -15.79 -6.18 -18.93
C LEU A 18 -17.14 -5.48 -19.02
N GLU A 19 -17.26 -4.40 -18.27
CA GLU A 19 -18.37 -3.47 -18.38
C GLU A 19 -18.05 -2.36 -19.40
N GLY A 20 -18.02 -2.73 -20.69
CA GLY A 20 -17.96 -1.79 -21.83
C GLY A 20 -16.57 -1.58 -22.45
N GLY A 21 -16.54 -1.50 -23.79
CA GLY A 21 -15.32 -1.35 -24.59
C GLY A 21 -14.55 -2.66 -24.82
N GLY A 22 -13.92 -2.82 -25.98
CA GLY A 22 -13.09 -3.99 -26.28
C GLY A 22 -11.75 -3.95 -25.53
N VAL A 23 -11.23 -5.11 -25.14
CA VAL A 23 -9.90 -5.25 -24.50
C VAL A 23 -8.82 -4.92 -25.53
N ARG A 24 -7.87 -4.05 -25.16
CA ARG A 24 -6.69 -3.78 -25.97
C ARG A 24 -5.67 -4.91 -25.78
N GLU A 25 -4.93 -5.28 -26.82
CA GLU A 25 -3.97 -6.39 -26.82
C GLU A 25 -2.98 -6.37 -25.64
N PHE A 26 -2.47 -5.19 -25.27
CA PHE A 26 -1.54 -5.05 -24.14
C PHE A 26 -2.16 -5.39 -22.78
N VAL A 27 -3.49 -5.33 -22.64
CA VAL A 27 -4.19 -5.71 -21.41
C VAL A 27 -4.26 -7.22 -21.30
N ILE A 28 -4.48 -7.93 -22.41
CA ILE A 28 -4.42 -9.40 -22.46
C ILE A 28 -3.01 -9.87 -22.07
N GLU A 29 -1.97 -9.29 -22.68
CA GLU A 29 -0.57 -9.60 -22.33
C GLU A 29 -0.28 -9.32 -20.84
N ALA A 30 -0.82 -8.22 -20.29
CA ALA A 30 -0.64 -7.90 -18.87
C ALA A 30 -1.33 -8.91 -17.95
N ILE A 31 -2.50 -9.40 -18.34
CA ILE A 31 -3.25 -10.44 -17.62
C ILE A 31 -2.48 -11.77 -17.67
N GLU A 32 -2.00 -12.18 -18.84
CA GLU A 32 -1.22 -13.42 -19.01
C GLU A 32 0.04 -13.43 -18.11
N ARG A 33 0.75 -12.30 -18.03
CA ARG A 33 1.91 -12.16 -17.13
C ARG A 33 1.54 -12.18 -15.66
N ALA A 34 0.39 -11.62 -15.30
CA ALA A 34 -0.08 -11.63 -13.93
C ALA A 34 -0.49 -13.05 -13.51
N ASP A 35 -1.13 -13.81 -14.41
CA ASP A 35 -1.50 -15.22 -14.20
C ASP A 35 -0.29 -16.13 -13.95
N GLU A 36 0.86 -15.84 -14.57
CA GLU A 36 2.11 -16.56 -14.29
C GLU A 36 2.58 -16.44 -12.83
N LEU A 37 2.11 -15.44 -12.08
CA LEU A 37 2.46 -15.22 -10.67
C LEU A 37 1.49 -15.89 -9.70
N VAL A 38 0.30 -16.25 -10.16
CA VAL A 38 -0.74 -16.88 -9.33
C VAL A 38 -0.53 -18.40 -9.30
N PRO A 39 -0.63 -19.07 -8.13
CA PRO A 39 -0.55 -20.52 -8.08
C PRO A 39 -1.65 -21.18 -8.93
N THR A 40 -1.30 -22.24 -9.67
CA THR A 40 -2.20 -22.84 -10.68
C THR A 40 -3.47 -23.48 -10.11
N ASN A 41 -3.53 -23.71 -8.80
CA ASN A 41 -4.67 -24.28 -8.10
C ASN A 41 -5.59 -23.22 -7.47
N ILE A 42 -5.37 -21.95 -7.79
CA ILE A 42 -6.13 -20.82 -7.27
C ILE A 42 -6.97 -20.25 -8.40
N GLU A 43 -8.28 -20.16 -8.16
CA GLU A 43 -9.20 -19.44 -9.04
C GLU A 43 -9.15 -17.95 -8.68
N TRP A 44 -9.05 -17.10 -9.70
CA TRP A 44 -9.07 -15.66 -9.49
C TRP A 44 -9.74 -14.96 -10.68
N ARG A 45 -10.44 -13.86 -10.40
CA ARG A 45 -11.26 -13.12 -11.36
C ARG A 45 -10.81 -11.67 -11.40
N ILE A 46 -10.72 -11.10 -12.60
CA ILE A 46 -10.29 -9.71 -12.77
C ILE A 46 -11.48 -8.88 -13.23
N HIS A 47 -11.80 -7.85 -12.45
CA HIS A 47 -12.90 -6.92 -12.66
C HIS A 47 -12.37 -5.54 -13.01
N PHE A 48 -12.66 -5.06 -14.21
CA PHE A 48 -12.32 -3.68 -14.59
C PHE A 48 -13.47 -2.75 -14.23
N THR A 49 -13.24 -1.83 -13.30
CA THR A 49 -14.31 -0.98 -12.75
C THR A 49 -14.10 0.51 -13.00
N GLY A 50 -15.19 1.21 -13.32
CA GLY A 50 -15.24 2.66 -13.41
C GLY A 50 -15.36 3.38 -12.06
N ASP A 51 -15.77 2.65 -11.02
CA ASP A 51 -15.99 3.14 -9.66
C ASP A 51 -15.48 2.09 -8.66
N LEU A 52 -14.20 2.18 -8.34
CA LEU A 52 -13.53 1.20 -7.47
C LEU A 52 -14.16 1.15 -6.08
N VAL A 53 -14.60 2.29 -5.53
CA VAL A 53 -15.20 2.32 -4.19
C VAL A 53 -16.49 1.51 -4.19
N ARG A 54 -17.37 1.80 -5.15
CA ARG A 54 -18.63 1.09 -5.26
C ARG A 54 -18.44 -0.41 -5.50
N SER A 55 -17.52 -0.79 -6.39
CA SER A 55 -17.27 -2.20 -6.68
C SER A 55 -16.70 -2.97 -5.47
N VAL A 56 -15.84 -2.35 -4.66
CA VAL A 56 -15.40 -2.96 -3.40
C VAL A 56 -16.59 -3.16 -2.46
N LEU A 57 -17.41 -2.13 -2.25
CA LEU A 57 -18.57 -2.23 -1.35
C LEU A 57 -19.63 -3.25 -1.81
N GLU A 58 -19.72 -3.53 -3.11
CA GLU A 58 -20.64 -4.55 -3.66
C GLU A 58 -20.10 -5.98 -3.47
N LEU A 59 -18.77 -6.18 -3.49
CA LEU A 59 -18.13 -7.49 -3.34
C LEU A 59 -17.70 -7.80 -1.90
N ASP A 60 -17.43 -6.79 -1.09
CA ASP A 60 -16.98 -6.87 0.30
C ASP A 60 -17.82 -5.91 1.16
N ALA A 61 -19.07 -6.32 1.40
CA ALA A 61 -20.11 -5.50 2.01
C ALA A 61 -19.84 -5.08 3.47
N ASP A 62 -18.83 -5.69 4.12
CA ASP A 62 -18.47 -5.41 5.51
C ASP A 62 -17.31 -4.39 5.64
N GLU A 63 -16.71 -3.93 4.53
CA GLU A 63 -15.59 -2.99 4.56
C GLU A 63 -16.02 -1.53 4.36
N ALA A 64 -15.71 -0.63 5.31
CA ALA A 64 -15.77 0.81 5.06
C ALA A 64 -14.61 1.21 4.12
N TYR A 65 -14.87 1.27 2.81
CA TYR A 65 -13.82 1.47 1.81
C TYR A 65 -13.75 2.89 1.23
N THR A 66 -12.53 3.38 0.99
CA THR A 66 -12.25 4.65 0.28
C THR A 66 -10.97 4.52 -0.54
N THR A 67 -10.91 5.21 -1.68
CA THR A 67 -9.73 5.29 -2.55
C THR A 67 -8.72 6.36 -2.13
N THR A 68 -9.09 7.27 -1.22
CA THR A 68 -8.20 8.33 -0.75
C THR A 68 -7.15 7.76 0.20
N ARG A 69 -5.86 7.89 -0.17
CA ARG A 69 -4.71 7.40 0.62
C ARG A 69 -3.66 8.50 0.72
N GLY A 70 -3.99 9.57 1.43
CA GLY A 70 -3.14 10.77 1.50
C GLY A 70 -2.99 11.43 0.13
N SER A 71 -1.76 11.50 -0.38
CA SER A 71 -1.44 12.04 -1.73
C SER A 71 -1.71 11.04 -2.88
N ASN A 72 -2.08 9.79 -2.57
CA ASN A 72 -2.22 8.72 -3.55
C ASN A 72 -3.68 8.30 -3.79
N THR A 73 -3.92 7.69 -4.96
CA THR A 73 -5.18 7.04 -5.33
C THR A 73 -4.96 5.54 -5.48
N VAL A 74 -5.85 4.73 -4.88
CA VAL A 74 -5.79 3.26 -5.04
C VAL A 74 -6.13 2.87 -6.48
N ALA A 75 -5.24 2.07 -7.09
CA ALA A 75 -5.35 1.64 -8.47
C ALA A 75 -5.98 0.24 -8.62
N GLY A 76 -5.88 -0.60 -7.60
CA GLY A 76 -6.48 -1.93 -7.57
C GLY A 76 -6.78 -2.40 -6.15
N LYS A 77 -7.52 -3.49 -6.03
CA LYS A 77 -7.82 -4.13 -4.75
C LYS A 77 -8.07 -5.62 -4.98
N THR A 78 -7.33 -6.44 -4.27
CA THR A 78 -7.58 -7.88 -4.14
C THR A 78 -8.53 -8.16 -2.98
N ILE A 79 -9.54 -8.99 -3.22
CA ILE A 79 -10.56 -9.43 -2.25
C ILE A 79 -10.59 -10.95 -2.24
N SER A 80 -10.42 -11.53 -1.06
CA SER A 80 -10.41 -12.98 -0.84
C SER A 80 -11.83 -13.47 -0.60
N GLN A 81 -12.25 -14.51 -1.30
CA GLN A 81 -13.59 -15.08 -1.20
C GLN A 81 -13.64 -16.25 -0.23
N SER A 82 -14.84 -16.49 0.33
CA SER A 82 -15.06 -17.59 1.29
C SER A 82 -14.85 -19.00 0.70
N ASP A 83 -14.88 -19.14 -0.62
CA ASP A 83 -14.62 -20.39 -1.34
C ASP A 83 -13.13 -20.62 -1.66
N GLY A 84 -12.25 -19.68 -1.27
CA GLY A 84 -10.81 -19.73 -1.56
C GLY A 84 -10.43 -19.14 -2.93
N SER A 85 -11.38 -18.60 -3.68
CA SER A 85 -11.11 -17.80 -4.88
C SER A 85 -10.79 -16.34 -4.55
N PHE A 86 -10.36 -15.57 -5.54
CA PHE A 86 -10.01 -14.16 -5.38
C PHE A 86 -10.70 -13.29 -6.43
N ASP A 87 -11.19 -12.12 -6.02
CA ASP A 87 -11.63 -11.06 -6.93
C ASP A 87 -10.62 -9.90 -6.90
N VAL A 88 -10.05 -9.61 -8.06
CA VAL A 88 -9.12 -8.51 -8.27
C VAL A 88 -9.83 -7.38 -9.02
N LEU A 89 -10.10 -6.29 -8.31
CA LEU A 89 -10.69 -5.08 -8.88
C LEU A 89 -9.57 -4.17 -9.39
N VAL A 90 -9.64 -3.78 -10.66
CA VAL A 90 -8.70 -2.82 -11.27
C VAL A 90 -9.45 -1.58 -11.73
N SER A 91 -9.07 -0.44 -11.17
CA SER A 91 -9.72 0.83 -11.47
C SER A 91 -9.42 1.32 -12.89
N ASN A 92 -10.42 1.92 -13.52
CA ASN A 92 -10.33 2.58 -14.82
C ASN A 92 -9.26 3.68 -14.86
N ILE A 93 -8.83 4.21 -13.70
CA ILE A 93 -7.75 5.20 -13.59
C ILE A 93 -6.42 4.64 -14.12
N ASN A 94 -6.21 3.31 -14.10
CA ASN A 94 -5.04 2.69 -14.71
C ASN A 94 -5.01 2.84 -16.23
N PHE A 95 -6.19 2.85 -16.87
CA PHE A 95 -6.37 2.83 -18.32
C PHE A 95 -6.62 4.22 -18.90
N TRP A 96 -7.32 5.06 -18.14
CA TRP A 96 -7.86 6.35 -18.56
C TRP A 96 -7.45 7.50 -17.65
N GLY A 97 -6.59 7.26 -16.67
CA GLY A 97 -6.02 8.30 -15.83
C GLY A 97 -5.37 9.37 -16.69
N VAL A 98 -5.72 10.62 -16.43
CA VAL A 98 -5.13 11.78 -17.07
C VAL A 98 -3.66 11.82 -16.67
N GLU A 99 -2.77 11.59 -17.62
CA GLU A 99 -1.35 11.88 -17.43
C GLU A 99 -1.21 13.35 -17.00
N PRO A 100 -0.30 13.69 -16.06
CA PRO A 100 0.00 15.07 -15.78
C PRO A 100 0.23 15.82 -17.09
N SER A 101 -0.32 17.04 -17.22
CA SER A 101 -0.22 17.82 -18.47
C SER A 101 1.23 18.13 -18.89
N SER A 102 2.18 17.90 -17.99
CA SER A 102 3.63 17.97 -18.20
C SER A 102 4.23 16.74 -18.87
N VAL A 103 3.50 15.63 -19.02
CA VAL A 103 3.99 14.40 -19.67
C VAL A 103 3.82 14.52 -21.19
N ASP A 104 4.91 14.28 -21.91
CA ASP A 104 4.89 14.22 -23.38
C ASP A 104 3.87 13.17 -23.87
N PRO A 105 2.92 13.52 -24.76
CA PRO A 105 1.98 12.58 -25.34
C PRO A 105 2.64 11.34 -25.99
N ALA A 106 3.90 11.45 -26.45
CA ALA A 106 4.67 10.33 -26.97
C ALA A 106 5.11 9.32 -25.89
N ILE A 107 5.15 9.74 -24.62
CA ILE A 107 5.54 8.92 -23.45
C ILE A 107 4.31 8.48 -22.65
N ALA A 108 3.21 9.24 -22.72
CA ALA A 108 1.92 8.91 -22.11
C ALA A 108 1.42 7.50 -22.47
N GLY A 109 1.40 7.15 -23.76
CA GLY A 109 0.97 5.82 -24.22
C GLY A 109 1.79 4.67 -23.60
N PRO A 110 3.13 4.69 -23.71
CA PRO A 110 4.00 3.71 -23.05
C PRO A 110 3.84 3.63 -21.52
N ASN A 111 3.63 4.77 -20.83
CA ASN A 111 3.42 4.78 -19.38
C ASN A 111 2.11 4.11 -18.96
N ILE A 112 1.03 4.30 -19.71
CA ILE A 112 -0.24 3.60 -19.47
C ILE A 112 -0.04 2.08 -19.56
N VAL A 113 0.69 1.60 -20.57
CA VAL A 113 0.97 0.16 -20.72
C VAL A 113 1.76 -0.38 -19.53
N ARG A 114 2.84 0.31 -19.12
CA ARG A 114 3.65 -0.08 -17.96
C ARG A 114 2.85 -0.05 -16.66
N ARG A 115 2.04 0.99 -16.44
CA ARG A 115 1.17 1.10 -15.27
C ARG A 115 0.18 -0.07 -15.20
N VAL A 116 -0.49 -0.38 -16.30
CA VAL A 116 -1.44 -1.51 -16.34
C VAL A 116 -0.74 -2.84 -16.05
N ARG A 117 0.43 -3.10 -16.66
CA ARG A 117 1.22 -4.31 -16.40
C ARG A 117 1.70 -4.40 -14.96
N HIS A 118 2.17 -3.29 -14.40
CA HIS A 118 2.62 -3.22 -13.02
C HIS A 118 1.45 -3.49 -12.06
N SER A 119 0.33 -2.77 -12.20
CA SER A 119 -0.84 -2.91 -11.33
C SER A 119 -1.41 -4.33 -11.35
N LEU A 120 -1.53 -4.96 -12.52
CA LEU A 120 -2.06 -6.34 -12.61
C LEU A 120 -1.12 -7.35 -11.94
N GLN A 121 0.19 -7.23 -12.15
CA GLN A 121 1.16 -8.11 -11.48
C GLN A 121 1.24 -7.84 -9.97
N HIS A 122 1.06 -6.59 -9.54
CA HIS A 122 0.99 -6.21 -8.12
C HIS A 122 -0.17 -6.94 -7.42
N GLU A 123 -1.38 -6.85 -7.98
CA GLU A 123 -2.54 -7.55 -7.41
C GLU A 123 -2.40 -9.08 -7.47
N ALA A 124 -1.86 -9.63 -8.56
CA ALA A 124 -1.59 -11.06 -8.65
C ALA A 124 -0.61 -11.55 -7.56
N LEU A 125 0.35 -10.72 -7.15
CA LEU A 125 1.25 -11.05 -6.05
C LEU A 125 0.57 -10.96 -4.68
N HIS A 126 -0.44 -10.11 -4.49
CA HIS A 126 -1.31 -10.19 -3.31
C HIS A 126 -2.05 -11.53 -3.27
N VAL A 127 -2.65 -11.95 -4.39
CA VAL A 127 -3.29 -13.28 -4.50
C VAL A 127 -2.30 -14.39 -4.13
N ALA A 128 -1.07 -14.32 -4.66
CA ALA A 128 -0.06 -15.34 -4.37
C ALA A 128 0.36 -15.38 -2.89
N ILE A 129 0.44 -14.23 -2.21
CA ILE A 129 0.73 -14.13 -0.77
C ILE A 129 -0.41 -14.72 0.06
N ASP A 130 -1.65 -14.31 -0.23
CA ASP A 130 -2.84 -14.74 0.51
C ASP A 130 -3.14 -16.23 0.30
N ALA A 131 -2.94 -16.75 -0.92
CA ALA A 131 -3.03 -18.19 -1.19
C ALA A 131 -2.06 -19.06 -0.34
N ARG A 132 -1.04 -18.45 0.28
CA ARG A 132 -0.12 -19.10 1.23
C ARG A 132 -0.44 -18.81 2.71
N ALA A 133 -1.53 -18.10 2.99
CA ALA A 133 -1.89 -17.57 4.31
C ALA A 133 -0.76 -16.73 4.94
N GLU A 134 -0.05 -15.98 4.10
CA GLU A 134 1.03 -15.07 4.52
C GLU A 134 0.54 -13.62 4.67
N ASP A 135 -0.74 -13.36 4.44
CA ASP A 135 -1.34 -12.04 4.60
C ASP A 135 -1.50 -11.66 6.08
N THR A 136 -1.59 -10.35 6.30
CA THR A 136 -1.64 -9.76 7.64
C THR A 136 -2.89 -10.14 8.41
N LEU A 137 -4.03 -10.33 7.74
CA LEU A 137 -5.29 -10.67 8.41
C LEU A 137 -5.22 -12.10 8.95
N SER A 138 -4.68 -13.04 8.17
CA SER A 138 -4.45 -14.42 8.59
C SER A 138 -3.46 -14.54 9.76
N LEU A 139 -2.49 -13.62 9.85
CA LEU A 139 -1.43 -13.63 10.86
C LEU A 139 -1.69 -12.74 12.07
N TRP A 140 -2.81 -12.00 12.09
CA TRP A 140 -3.11 -10.98 13.09
C TRP A 140 -2.97 -11.49 14.53
N GLU A 141 -3.61 -12.62 14.84
CA GLU A 141 -3.61 -13.20 16.20
C GLU A 141 -2.22 -13.68 16.66
N ALA A 142 -1.31 -13.93 15.71
CA ALA A 142 0.05 -14.37 15.99
C ALA A 142 0.99 -13.20 16.33
N ILE A 143 0.57 -11.95 16.13
CA ILE A 143 1.35 -10.76 16.45
C ILE A 143 1.03 -10.33 17.89
N TYR A 144 1.89 -10.73 18.83
CA TYR A 144 1.72 -10.42 20.26
C TYR A 144 3.01 -9.87 20.90
N GLY A 145 2.86 -9.31 22.10
CA GLY A 145 3.98 -8.80 22.89
C GLY A 145 4.47 -7.42 22.46
N LEU A 146 3.60 -6.63 21.83
CA LEU A 146 3.76 -5.19 21.61
C LEU A 146 3.09 -4.42 22.74
N ASP A 147 3.62 -3.24 23.06
CA ASP A 147 2.92 -2.28 23.90
C ASP A 147 1.68 -1.74 23.13
N PRO A 148 0.57 -1.36 23.80
CA PRO A 148 -0.61 -0.82 23.11
C PRO A 148 -0.32 0.34 22.14
N ASN A 149 0.73 1.12 22.39
CA ASN A 149 1.15 2.21 21.51
C ASN A 149 1.77 1.75 20.19
N GLU A 150 2.39 0.58 20.21
CA GLU A 150 3.04 -0.04 19.07
C GLU A 150 2.02 -0.89 18.30
N ASP A 151 1.12 -1.57 19.01
CA ASP A 151 0.14 -2.51 18.43
C ASP A 151 -0.87 -1.84 17.49
N VAL A 152 -1.16 -0.55 17.69
CA VAL A 152 -2.04 0.24 16.80
C VAL A 152 -1.55 0.22 15.34
N TRP A 153 -0.25 0.00 15.11
CA TRP A 153 0.36 -0.02 13.78
C TRP A 153 0.35 -1.39 13.12
N THR A 154 0.11 -2.46 13.87
CA THR A 154 0.29 -3.83 13.40
C THR A 154 -0.43 -4.08 12.07
N ARG A 155 -1.69 -3.62 11.95
CA ARG A 155 -2.51 -3.91 10.76
C ARG A 155 -2.01 -3.13 9.56
N HIS A 156 -1.63 -1.87 9.79
CA HIS A 156 -1.12 -1.00 8.75
C HIS A 156 0.24 -1.48 8.23
N LEU A 157 1.15 -1.85 9.13
CA LEU A 157 2.50 -2.29 8.78
C LEU A 157 2.54 -3.69 8.19
N GLY A 158 1.57 -4.55 8.52
CA GLY A 158 1.44 -5.82 7.82
C GLY A 158 1.09 -5.63 6.34
N PHE A 159 0.06 -4.85 6.01
CA PHE A 159 -0.26 -4.56 4.61
C PHE A 159 0.92 -3.89 3.88
N MET A 160 1.63 -2.99 4.55
CA MET A 160 2.82 -2.36 3.98
C MET A 160 3.99 -3.33 3.80
N LEU A 161 4.13 -4.35 4.64
CA LEU A 161 5.14 -5.39 4.43
C LEU A 161 4.80 -6.23 3.19
N GLU A 162 3.52 -6.53 2.94
CA GLU A 162 3.07 -7.16 1.70
C GLU A 162 3.43 -6.31 0.48
N ASP A 163 3.06 -5.02 0.49
CA ASP A 163 3.39 -4.06 -0.57
C ASP A 163 4.90 -4.02 -0.82
N TYR A 164 5.73 -3.96 0.24
CA TYR A 164 7.19 -3.99 0.09
C TYR A 164 7.69 -5.23 -0.65
N ARG A 165 7.21 -6.42 -0.24
CA ARG A 165 7.60 -7.71 -0.86
C ARG A 165 7.20 -7.76 -2.34
N ILE A 166 6.05 -7.17 -2.67
CA ILE A 166 5.56 -7.04 -4.05
C ILE A 166 6.47 -6.09 -4.84
N GLU A 167 6.73 -4.90 -4.33
CA GLU A 167 7.52 -3.89 -5.03
C GLU A 167 8.96 -4.32 -5.30
N ILE A 168 9.64 -5.00 -4.36
CA ILE A 168 10.98 -5.55 -4.64
C ILE A 168 10.96 -6.66 -5.69
N THR A 169 9.84 -7.39 -5.82
CA THR A 169 9.65 -8.39 -6.88
C THR A 169 9.50 -7.72 -8.24
N LEU A 170 8.74 -6.62 -8.29
CA LEU A 170 8.43 -5.90 -9.51
C LEU A 170 9.54 -4.95 -9.97
N ALA A 171 10.37 -4.42 -9.06
CA ALA A 171 11.46 -3.50 -9.39
C ALA A 171 12.41 -4.05 -10.47
N GLY A 172 12.65 -5.38 -10.48
CA GLY A 172 13.48 -6.06 -11.49
C GLY A 172 12.74 -6.58 -12.73
N ARG A 173 11.40 -6.49 -12.77
CA ARG A 173 10.55 -7.13 -13.80
C ARG A 173 9.69 -6.10 -14.55
N GLU A 174 8.86 -5.37 -13.82
CA GLU A 174 7.92 -4.38 -14.34
C GLU A 174 7.84 -3.21 -13.36
N PRO A 175 8.86 -2.33 -13.35
CA PRO A 175 8.90 -1.20 -12.42
C PRO A 175 7.77 -0.20 -12.69
N ASN A 176 7.25 0.40 -11.63
CA ASN A 176 6.21 1.42 -11.75
C ASN A 176 6.75 2.64 -12.54
N PRO A 177 6.06 3.12 -13.58
CA PRO A 177 6.49 4.31 -14.32
C PRO A 177 6.44 5.61 -13.50
N TYR A 178 5.73 5.62 -12.36
CA TYR A 178 5.66 6.76 -11.44
C TYR A 178 6.39 6.42 -10.14
N THR A 179 7.63 6.88 -10.05
CA THR A 179 8.50 6.57 -8.92
C THR A 179 8.14 7.37 -7.68
N LYS A 180 8.32 6.77 -6.50
CA LYS A 180 8.24 7.46 -5.21
C LYS A 180 9.39 8.42 -5.02
N VAL A 181 10.55 8.17 -5.62
CA VAL A 181 11.63 9.16 -5.68
C VAL A 181 11.12 10.49 -6.24
N SER A 182 10.33 10.46 -7.32
CA SER A 182 9.85 11.67 -7.99
C SER A 182 8.71 12.40 -7.27
N THR A 183 8.03 11.74 -6.33
CA THR A 183 6.82 12.26 -5.65
C THR A 183 6.99 12.42 -4.14
N MET A 184 8.20 12.18 -3.62
CA MET A 184 8.49 12.22 -2.19
C MET A 184 8.30 13.61 -1.59
N ASP A 185 8.53 14.69 -2.36
CA ASP A 185 8.24 16.05 -1.94
C ASP A 185 6.75 16.24 -1.58
N SER A 186 5.85 15.76 -2.45
CA SER A 186 4.40 15.83 -2.24
C SER A 186 3.94 14.98 -1.05
N ALA A 187 4.58 13.82 -0.82
CA ALA A 187 4.29 12.96 0.33
C ALA A 187 4.71 13.62 1.65
N LEU A 188 5.89 14.24 1.69
CA LEU A 188 6.41 14.96 2.85
C LEU A 188 5.60 16.22 3.15
N ASP A 189 5.22 16.99 2.12
CA ASP A 189 4.35 18.15 2.24
C ASP A 189 2.99 17.77 2.82
N HIS A 190 2.40 16.66 2.33
CA HIS A 190 1.14 16.13 2.85
C HIS A 190 1.26 15.74 4.33
N PHE A 191 2.33 15.04 4.70
CA PHE A 191 2.60 14.67 6.09
C PHE A 191 2.75 15.90 6.99
N ALA A 192 3.49 16.92 6.56
CA ALA A 192 3.67 18.16 7.29
C ALA A 192 2.32 18.88 7.51
N SER A 193 1.47 18.92 6.48
CA SER A 193 0.14 19.52 6.53
C SER A 193 -0.80 18.78 7.50
N GLU A 194 -0.90 17.45 7.40
CA GLU A 194 -1.77 16.67 8.28
C GLU A 194 -1.26 16.64 9.72
N ARG A 195 0.06 16.73 9.95
CA ARG A 195 0.64 16.96 11.28
C ARG A 195 0.18 18.30 11.87
N ALA A 196 0.19 19.38 11.09
CA ALA A 196 -0.32 20.68 11.54
C ALA A 196 -1.82 20.64 11.83
N ARG A 197 -2.60 19.93 11.00
CA ARG A 197 -4.04 19.71 11.20
C ARG A 197 -4.34 18.90 12.45
N SER A 198 -3.57 17.84 12.72
CA SER A 198 -3.67 17.04 13.94
C SER A 198 -3.49 17.92 15.19
N TYR A 199 -2.50 18.82 15.16
CA TYR A 199 -2.28 19.79 16.23
C TYR A 199 -3.47 20.74 16.40
N GLU A 200 -3.95 21.36 15.31
CA GLU A 200 -5.06 22.31 15.37
C GLU A 200 -6.37 21.65 15.87
N ALA A 201 -6.69 20.47 15.36
CA ALA A 201 -7.89 19.73 15.76
C ALA A 201 -7.83 19.29 17.23
N GLY A 202 -6.71 18.67 17.63
CA GLY A 202 -6.53 18.15 18.98
C GLY A 202 -6.31 19.25 20.02
N VAL A 203 -5.24 20.03 19.85
CA VAL A 203 -4.79 21.03 20.83
C VAL A 203 -5.55 22.35 20.66
N GLY A 204 -5.70 22.83 19.42
CA GLY A 204 -6.35 24.12 19.15
C GLY A 204 -7.84 24.12 19.48
N ASN A 205 -8.55 23.04 19.11
CA ASN A 205 -10.00 22.95 19.23
C ASN A 205 -10.48 21.98 20.32
N GLY A 206 -9.56 21.28 21.01
CA GLY A 206 -9.89 20.29 22.04
C GLY A 206 -10.54 19.01 21.51
N ASN A 207 -10.60 18.82 20.18
CA ASN A 207 -11.16 17.62 19.56
C ASN A 207 -10.05 16.57 19.40
N LEU A 208 -9.74 15.90 20.51
CA LEU A 208 -8.71 14.86 20.57
C LEU A 208 -8.96 13.74 19.55
N ILE A 209 -10.24 13.47 19.22
CA ILE A 209 -10.60 12.42 18.26
C ILE A 209 -10.15 12.77 16.85
N ALA A 210 -10.56 13.93 16.37
CA ALA A 210 -10.13 14.42 15.07
C ALA A 210 -8.60 14.59 15.00
N GLY A 211 -7.96 15.01 16.11
CA GLY A 211 -6.50 15.10 16.20
C GLY A 211 -5.79 13.77 16.00
N ARG A 212 -6.25 12.69 16.64
CA ARG A 212 -5.71 11.34 16.46
C ARG A 212 -5.96 10.81 15.06
N ASP A 213 -7.17 10.96 14.54
CA ASP A 213 -7.51 10.40 13.22
C ASP A 213 -6.67 11.04 12.12
N ALA A 214 -6.42 12.36 12.20
CA ALA A 214 -5.48 13.06 11.32
C ALA A 214 -4.05 12.56 11.48
N MET A 215 -3.59 12.27 12.71
CA MET A 215 -2.26 11.69 12.95
C MET A 215 -2.11 10.31 12.33
N ILE A 216 -3.05 9.40 12.62
CA ILE A 216 -3.03 8.03 12.08
C ILE A 216 -3.07 8.11 10.55
N GLY A 217 -3.93 8.95 9.98
CA GLY A 217 -3.97 9.20 8.54
C GLY A 217 -2.63 9.63 7.97
N ALA A 218 -1.96 10.62 8.59
CA ALA A 218 -0.66 11.13 8.17
C ALA A 218 0.43 10.06 8.26
N GLY A 219 0.53 9.39 9.41
CA GLY A 219 1.52 8.34 9.67
C GLY A 219 1.36 7.17 8.72
N VAL A 220 0.14 6.69 8.50
CA VAL A 220 -0.17 5.60 7.56
C VAL A 220 0.16 6.01 6.12
N ALA A 221 -0.19 7.23 5.71
CA ALA A 221 0.11 7.69 4.35
C ALA A 221 1.62 7.74 4.08
N LEU A 222 2.39 8.40 4.97
CA LEU A 222 3.83 8.52 4.76
C LEU A 222 4.55 7.18 4.88
N THR A 223 4.22 6.34 5.87
CA THR A 223 4.85 5.00 6.01
C THR A 223 4.61 4.12 4.78
N ARG A 224 3.44 4.23 4.14
CA ARG A 224 3.20 3.59 2.85
C ARG A 224 4.14 4.12 1.77
N ASP A 225 4.23 5.44 1.57
CA ASP A 225 5.14 6.03 0.58
C ASP A 225 6.60 5.61 0.82
N LEU A 226 7.02 5.49 2.09
CA LEU A 226 8.34 4.99 2.48
C LEU A 226 8.56 3.51 2.15
N VAL A 227 7.53 2.66 2.25
CA VAL A 227 7.59 1.27 1.81
C VAL A 227 7.79 1.17 0.30
N TYR A 228 7.01 1.91 -0.48
CA TYR A 228 7.17 1.91 -1.95
C TYR A 228 8.54 2.48 -2.34
N LEU A 229 9.02 3.55 -1.69
CA LEU A 229 10.37 4.07 -1.92
C LEU A 229 11.45 3.02 -1.60
N ALA A 230 11.29 2.26 -0.51
CA ALA A 230 12.22 1.21 -0.13
C ALA A 230 12.18 0.04 -1.13
N GLY A 231 11.01 -0.30 -1.65
CA GLY A 231 10.83 -1.34 -2.68
C GLY A 231 11.46 -0.94 -4.01
N GLU A 232 11.29 0.32 -4.41
CA GLU A 232 11.82 0.89 -5.64
C GLU A 232 13.35 1.01 -5.62
N THR A 233 13.90 1.62 -4.56
CA THR A 233 15.32 1.99 -4.52
C THR A 233 16.18 0.91 -3.88
N ASN A 234 15.62 0.23 -2.88
CA ASN A 234 16.35 -0.63 -1.96
C ASN A 234 17.69 0.01 -1.54
N ASP A 235 17.71 1.30 -1.22
CA ASP A 235 18.92 2.06 -0.87
C ASP A 235 18.75 2.78 0.48
N PRO A 236 19.66 2.61 1.46
CA PRO A 236 19.64 3.40 2.69
C PRO A 236 19.94 4.89 2.49
N ARG A 237 20.25 5.35 1.27
CA ARG A 237 20.50 6.75 0.89
C ARG A 237 19.93 7.04 -0.51
N PRO A 238 18.60 7.09 -0.66
CA PRO A 238 17.97 7.35 -1.94
C PRO A 238 18.35 8.75 -2.46
N ASP A 239 18.54 8.86 -3.78
CA ASP A 239 18.80 10.13 -4.45
C ASP A 239 17.47 10.88 -4.66
N LEU A 240 17.12 11.74 -3.71
CA LEU A 240 15.84 12.46 -3.70
C LEU A 240 15.94 13.82 -4.39
N PRO A 241 14.84 14.32 -4.98
CA PRO A 241 14.78 15.68 -5.49
C PRO A 241 15.12 16.71 -4.43
N ALA A 242 15.81 17.79 -4.81
CA ALA A 242 16.23 18.85 -3.89
C ALA A 242 15.07 19.45 -3.08
N ALA A 243 13.85 19.49 -3.66
CA ALA A 243 12.65 19.98 -3.01
C ALA A 243 12.23 19.13 -1.79
N ALA A 244 12.53 17.82 -1.78
CA ALA A 244 12.18 16.92 -0.69
C ALA A 244 13.18 16.95 0.49
N LEU A 245 14.42 17.43 0.26
CA LEU A 245 15.53 17.21 1.21
C LEU A 245 15.30 17.84 2.58
N ALA A 246 14.71 19.03 2.66
CA ALA A 246 14.52 19.72 3.94
C ALA A 246 13.55 18.95 4.86
N ASP A 247 12.41 18.53 4.34
CA ASP A 247 11.44 17.76 5.11
C ASP A 247 11.85 16.29 5.27
N TRP A 248 12.61 15.74 4.32
CA TRP A 248 13.23 14.43 4.46
C TRP A 248 14.18 14.40 5.66
N ASP A 249 15.11 15.35 5.75
CA ASP A 249 16.07 15.45 6.84
C ASP A 249 15.37 15.60 8.20
N ARG A 250 14.26 16.34 8.21
CA ARG A 250 13.46 16.58 9.40
C ARG A 250 12.66 15.35 9.84
N PHE A 251 11.98 14.70 8.91
CA PHE A 251 10.96 13.71 9.23
C PHE A 251 11.44 12.28 9.03
N VAL A 252 12.27 11.97 8.05
CA VAL A 252 12.52 10.58 7.63
C VAL A 252 13.97 10.15 7.80
N ALA A 253 14.93 11.00 7.45
CA ALA A 253 16.35 10.68 7.47
C ALA A 253 16.84 10.02 8.77
N PRO A 254 16.39 10.42 9.98
CA PRO A 254 16.83 9.81 11.23
C PRO A 254 16.51 8.32 11.38
N ILE A 255 15.45 7.82 10.72
CA ILE A 255 14.99 6.44 10.84
C ILE A 255 15.21 5.60 9.58
N TRP A 256 15.53 6.24 8.44
CA TRP A 256 15.48 5.60 7.14
C TRP A 256 16.39 4.38 7.01
N ALA A 257 17.63 4.46 7.52
CA ALA A 257 18.56 3.34 7.43
C ALA A 257 18.07 2.11 8.20
N GLU A 258 17.47 2.30 9.38
CA GLU A 258 16.88 1.23 10.19
C GLU A 258 15.61 0.68 9.54
N TRP A 259 14.76 1.56 8.99
CA TRP A 259 13.57 1.19 8.23
C TRP A 259 13.90 0.26 7.07
N VAL A 260 14.84 0.65 6.20
CA VAL A 260 15.30 -0.17 5.07
C VAL A 260 15.96 -1.46 5.58
N SER A 261 16.73 -1.41 6.66
CA SER A 261 17.36 -2.61 7.24
C SER A 261 16.34 -3.63 7.75
N ILE A 262 15.21 -3.17 8.32
CA ILE A 262 14.14 -4.06 8.79
C ILE A 262 13.40 -4.65 7.60
N LEU A 263 12.99 -3.83 6.62
CA LEU A 263 12.27 -4.30 5.45
C LEU A 263 13.07 -5.33 4.64
N ARG A 264 14.39 -5.15 4.49
CA ARG A 264 15.27 -6.10 3.80
C ARG A 264 15.36 -7.50 4.41
N GLN A 265 14.81 -7.71 5.61
CA GLN A 265 14.64 -9.05 6.17
C GLN A 265 13.56 -9.85 5.43
N ALA A 266 12.65 -9.16 4.72
CA ALA A 266 11.59 -9.77 3.95
C ALA A 266 12.12 -10.35 2.64
N LYS A 267 11.57 -11.50 2.25
CA LYS A 267 11.82 -12.11 0.93
C LYS A 267 10.85 -11.53 -0.10
N PRO A 268 11.21 -11.52 -1.39
CA PRO A 268 10.28 -11.19 -2.48
C PRO A 268 8.95 -11.94 -2.35
N ALA A 269 7.87 -11.37 -2.87
CA ALA A 269 6.51 -11.95 -2.80
C ALA A 269 6.41 -13.33 -3.47
N THR A 270 7.30 -13.64 -4.41
CA THR A 270 7.41 -14.97 -5.05
C THR A 270 8.04 -16.05 -4.17
N GLU A 271 8.63 -15.66 -3.03
CA GLU A 271 9.26 -16.58 -2.10
C GLU A 271 8.46 -16.69 -0.80
N PRO A 272 8.24 -17.91 -0.28
CA PRO A 272 7.46 -18.11 0.93
C PRO A 272 8.19 -17.60 2.17
N MET A 273 7.39 -17.11 3.12
CA MET A 273 7.85 -16.69 4.45
C MET A 273 6.99 -17.35 5.52
N THR A 274 7.63 -17.75 6.62
CA THR A 274 6.93 -18.28 7.79
C THR A 274 6.23 -17.15 8.55
N ALA A 275 5.15 -17.49 9.24
CA ALA A 275 4.48 -16.59 10.18
C ALA A 275 5.47 -15.95 11.17
N ALA A 276 6.44 -16.70 11.68
CA ALA A 276 7.44 -16.18 12.61
C ALA A 276 8.35 -15.12 11.98
N GLU A 277 8.78 -15.30 10.73
CA GLU A 277 9.56 -14.29 10.00
C GLU A 277 8.73 -13.02 9.78
N ILE A 278 7.50 -13.16 9.28
CA ILE A 278 6.60 -12.03 8.98
C ILE A 278 6.28 -11.23 10.26
N THR A 279 5.79 -11.91 11.30
CA THR A 279 5.44 -11.26 12.57
C THR A 279 6.65 -10.61 13.25
N SER A 280 7.85 -11.18 13.11
CA SER A 280 9.07 -10.57 13.64
C SER A 280 9.40 -9.24 12.95
N ILE A 281 9.23 -9.14 11.63
CA ILE A 281 9.47 -7.91 10.87
C ILE A 281 8.41 -6.86 11.24
N ILE A 282 7.13 -7.23 11.26
CA ILE A 282 6.04 -6.30 11.63
C ILE A 282 6.27 -5.71 13.02
N ARG A 283 6.67 -6.53 14.00
CA ARG A 283 6.98 -6.05 15.36
C ARG A 283 8.12 -5.04 15.38
N GLN A 284 9.20 -5.30 14.65
CA GLN A 284 10.32 -4.36 14.54
C GLN A 284 9.86 -3.03 13.91
N LEU A 285 9.04 -3.08 12.86
CA LEU A 285 8.47 -1.89 12.24
C LEU A 285 7.56 -1.12 13.20
N CYS A 286 6.69 -1.80 13.97
CA CYS A 286 5.78 -1.16 14.93
C CYS A 286 6.56 -0.37 16.00
N VAL A 287 7.63 -0.96 16.54
CA VAL A 287 8.54 -0.31 17.49
C VAL A 287 9.22 0.90 16.84
N LEU A 288 9.71 0.75 15.60
CA LEU A 288 10.40 1.84 14.89
C LEU A 288 9.47 3.01 14.57
N VAL A 289 8.27 2.75 14.03
CA VAL A 289 7.26 3.78 13.74
C VAL A 289 6.84 4.52 14.99
N SER A 290 6.66 3.81 16.09
CA SER A 290 6.32 4.44 17.37
C SER A 290 7.43 5.37 17.85
N LYS A 291 8.69 4.92 17.81
CA LYS A 291 9.85 5.77 18.14
C LYS A 291 9.96 6.98 17.20
N TRP A 292 9.74 6.76 15.91
CA TRP A 292 9.78 7.79 14.88
C TRP A 292 8.74 8.89 15.15
N LEU A 293 7.48 8.51 15.37
CA LEU A 293 6.40 9.45 15.63
C LEU A 293 6.70 10.31 16.86
N LEU A 294 7.25 9.71 17.93
CA LEU A 294 7.73 10.47 19.09
C LEU A 294 8.83 11.48 18.71
N SER A 295 9.78 11.08 17.85
CA SER A 295 10.88 11.97 17.42
C SER A 295 10.44 13.13 16.53
N VAL A 296 9.38 12.97 15.73
CA VAL A 296 8.81 14.05 14.91
C VAL A 296 7.72 14.86 15.65
N GLY A 297 7.65 14.62 16.97
CA GLY A 297 6.94 15.43 17.92
C GLY A 297 5.53 14.94 18.25
N PHE A 298 5.09 13.77 17.81
CA PHE A 298 3.84 13.19 18.32
C PHE A 298 4.00 12.73 19.77
N LYS A 299 2.91 12.71 20.54
CA LYS A 299 2.89 12.31 21.95
C LYS A 299 1.72 11.38 22.20
N HIS A 300 1.93 10.46 23.13
CA HIS A 300 0.92 9.62 23.74
C HIS A 300 0.07 10.44 24.72
N VAL A 301 -1.24 10.52 24.48
CA VAL A 301 -2.19 11.12 25.42
C VAL A 301 -3.14 10.04 25.92
N HIS A 302 -3.25 9.91 27.25
CA HIS A 302 -4.21 9.02 27.89
C HIS A 302 -5.48 9.82 28.18
N VAL A 303 -6.64 9.29 27.79
CA VAL A 303 -7.95 9.90 28.08
C VAL A 303 -8.65 9.04 29.12
N ASP A 304 -8.97 9.61 30.28
CA ASP A 304 -9.61 8.89 31.39
C ASP A 304 -10.89 8.16 30.92
N GLY A 305 -11.03 6.89 31.29
CA GLY A 305 -12.21 6.06 31.00
C GLY A 305 -12.09 5.14 29.79
N ASN A 306 -11.01 5.23 29.01
CA ASN A 306 -10.63 4.23 28.01
C ASN A 306 -9.10 4.08 28.01
N GLU A 307 -8.57 2.86 28.00
CA GLU A 307 -7.14 2.54 27.86
C GLU A 307 -6.62 2.86 26.44
N GLN A 308 -7.06 3.97 25.82
CA GLN A 308 -6.62 4.36 24.49
C GLN A 308 -5.61 5.49 24.59
N VAL A 309 -4.46 5.23 24.00
CA VAL A 309 -3.43 6.23 23.79
C VAL A 309 -3.66 6.94 22.46
N TRP A 310 -3.80 8.25 22.54
CA TRP A 310 -4.00 9.11 21.38
C TRP A 310 -2.64 9.67 21.00
N TRP A 311 -2.18 9.34 19.79
CA TRP A 311 -1.06 10.02 19.17
C TRP A 311 -1.51 11.40 18.71
N LEU A 312 -1.05 12.45 19.39
CA LEU A 312 -1.32 13.83 19.02
C LEU A 312 -0.03 14.55 18.69
N ALA A 313 -0.05 15.41 17.66
CA ALA A 313 1.09 16.29 17.41
C ALA A 313 1.35 17.10 18.69
N GLY A 314 2.55 16.95 19.22
CA GLY A 314 2.90 17.34 20.57
C GLY A 314 2.96 18.86 20.71
N PHE A 315 2.54 19.29 21.90
CA PHE A 315 2.87 20.57 22.49
C PHE A 315 4.37 20.83 22.40
N GLU A 316 4.77 21.85 21.65
CA GLU A 316 5.98 22.62 21.93
C GLU A 316 5.64 24.11 21.94
N TRP A 317 6.17 24.79 22.96
CA TRP A 317 6.03 26.20 23.28
C TRP A 317 7.14 27.00 22.61
#